data_AF-A0A930MV17-F1
#
_entry.id   AF-A0A930MV17-F1
#
_cell.length_a   1.000
_cell.length_b   1.000
_cell.length_c   1.000
_cell.angle_alpha   90.00
_cell.angle_beta   90.00
_cell.angle_gamma   90.00
#
_symmetry.space_group_name_H-M   'P 1'
#
loop_
_entity.id
_entity.type
_entity.pdbx_description
1 polymer ?
#
loop_
_entity_poly.entity_id
_entity_poly.type
_entity_poly.pdbx_seq_one_letter_code
_entity_poly.pdbx_strand_id
1 'polypeptide(L)'
;SGHGALSENYYLDDGAYLAVKLLIAAAKAHAEGKTLGDLIKDLRHPAEEREIRIKITGTDDVTAYGRDVLAAFEQRAKDRGLPIASPSYEGVRLIFPGGWALLRMSLHDPNMPLNIEADAAGGADVIEREIRALLAGFDALDLSGFHA
;
A
#
# COMPACT_ATOMS: atom_id res chain seq x y z
N SER A 1 -6.76 7.32 1.79
CA SER A 1 -8.07 8.01 1.77
C SER A 1 -8.22 9.05 2.88
N GLY A 2 -7.38 9.06 3.93
CA GLY A 2 -7.38 10.11 4.96
C GLY A 2 -8.41 9.92 6.08
N HIS A 3 -9.19 8.85 6.03
CA HIS A 3 -10.19 8.47 7.02
C HIS A 3 -9.55 8.01 8.33
N GLY A 4 -10.19 8.30 9.45
CA GLY A 4 -9.64 8.05 10.78
C GLY A 4 -10.74 7.92 11.82
N ALA A 5 -10.83 6.73 12.42
CA ALA A 5 -11.80 6.42 13.45
C ALA A 5 -11.10 6.28 14.81
N LEU A 6 -11.48 7.13 15.77
CA LEU A 6 -10.93 7.13 17.13
C LEU A 6 -11.90 6.43 18.07
N SER A 7 -11.39 5.50 18.90
CA SER A 7 -12.21 4.72 19.85
C SER A 7 -12.95 5.60 20.86
N GLU A 8 -12.31 6.69 21.30
CA GLU A 8 -12.90 7.73 22.16
C GLU A 8 -14.03 8.51 21.48
N ASN A 9 -14.13 8.44 20.15
CA ASN A 9 -15.21 9.00 19.34
C ASN A 9 -16.03 7.90 18.65
N TYR A 10 -16.35 6.84 19.40
CA TYR A 10 -17.28 5.77 18.98
C TYR A 10 -16.87 5.01 17.72
N TYR A 11 -15.58 5.00 17.37
CA TYR A 11 -15.08 4.45 16.10
C TYR A 11 -15.76 5.06 14.86
N LEU A 12 -16.28 6.28 14.99
CA LEU A 12 -16.83 7.02 13.86
C LEU A 12 -15.68 7.64 13.06
N ASP A 13 -15.82 7.54 11.75
CA ASP A 13 -14.96 8.22 10.79
C ASP A 13 -15.38 9.70 10.71
N ASP A 14 -14.82 10.49 11.62
CA ASP A 14 -15.19 11.88 11.85
C ASP A 14 -14.00 12.80 11.61
N GLY A 15 -13.92 13.31 10.38
CA GLY A 15 -12.86 14.23 9.98
C GLY A 15 -12.86 15.54 10.77
N ALA A 16 -14.01 16.02 11.26
CA ALA A 16 -14.07 17.25 12.05
C ALA A 16 -13.49 17.02 13.45
N TYR A 17 -13.83 15.89 14.07
CA TYR A 17 -13.23 15.49 15.35
C TYR A 17 -11.72 15.30 15.22
N LEU A 18 -11.26 14.61 14.18
CA LEU A 18 -9.83 14.43 13.91
C LEU A 18 -9.11 15.78 13.72
N ALA A 19 -9.70 16.71 12.97
CA ALA A 19 -9.15 18.04 12.78
C ALA A 19 -9.00 18.79 14.11
N VAL A 20 -10.00 18.72 14.99
CA VAL A 20 -9.94 19.32 16.34
C VAL A 20 -8.83 18.69 17.18
N LYS A 21 -8.66 17.36 17.15
CA LYS A 21 -7.56 16.67 17.85
C LYS A 21 -6.19 17.16 17.37
N LEU A 22 -6.02 17.34 16.06
CA LEU A 22 -4.78 17.87 15.47
C LEU A 22 -4.52 19.33 15.87
N LEU A 23 -5.55 20.18 15.88
CA LEU A 23 -5.43 21.57 16.34
C LEU A 23 -5.02 21.66 17.81
N ILE A 24 -5.63 20.83 18.68
CA ILE A 24 -5.26 20.74 20.09
C ILE A 24 -3.80 20.27 20.24
N ALA A 25 -3.39 19.24 19.50
CA ALA A 25 -2.03 18.72 19.52
C ALA A 25 -1.01 19.80 19.06
N ALA A 26 -1.33 20.54 18.00
CA ALA A 26 -0.51 21.63 17.49
C ALA A 26 -0.36 22.76 18.52
N ALA A 27 -1.45 23.16 19.19
CA ALA A 27 -1.41 24.19 20.23
C ALA A 27 -0.56 23.76 21.45
N LYS A 28 -0.68 22.49 21.87
CA LYS A 28 0.14 21.93 22.96
C LYS A 28 1.62 21.87 22.59
N ALA A 29 1.94 21.38 21.39
CA ALA A 29 3.32 21.35 20.90
C ALA A 29 3.92 22.76 20.84
N HIS A 30 3.15 23.74 20.34
CA HIS A 30 3.60 25.13 20.27
C HIS A 30 3.91 25.73 21.64
N ALA A 31 3.11 25.43 22.67
CA ALA A 31 3.37 25.86 24.04
C ALA A 31 4.70 25.33 24.62
N GLU A 32 5.21 24.22 24.08
CA GLU A 32 6.52 23.65 24.41
C GLU A 32 7.64 24.10 23.45
N GLY A 33 7.38 25.04 22.54
CA GLY A 33 8.33 25.46 21.52
C GLY A 33 8.55 24.43 20.40
N LYS A 34 7.63 23.48 20.23
CA LYS A 34 7.67 22.42 19.22
C LYS A 34 6.61 22.64 18.13
N THR A 35 6.71 21.86 17.07
CA THR A 35 5.74 21.76 15.97
C THR A 35 4.97 20.44 16.04
N LEU A 36 3.91 20.31 15.24
CA LEU A 36 3.18 19.04 15.13
C LEU A 36 4.06 17.90 14.59
N GLY A 37 5.00 18.21 13.68
CA GLY A 37 5.93 17.25 13.11
C GLY A 37 6.87 16.63 14.15
N ASP A 38 7.19 17.37 15.22
CA ASP A 38 8.03 16.86 16.31
C ASP A 38 7.40 15.69 17.07
N LEU A 39 6.06 15.53 17.00
CA LEU A 39 5.36 14.40 17.61
C LEU A 39 5.60 13.08 16.87
N ILE A 40 6.03 13.15 15.61
CA ILE A 40 6.23 11.99 14.75
C ILE A 40 7.67 11.88 14.22
N LYS A 41 8.60 12.73 14.69
CA LYS A 41 9.98 12.79 14.18
C LYS A 41 10.74 11.46 14.27
N ASP A 42 10.39 10.63 15.24
CA ASP A 42 11.03 9.34 15.49
C ASP A 42 10.34 8.19 14.74
N LEU A 43 9.24 8.47 14.01
CA LEU A 43 8.63 7.49 13.12
C LEU A 43 9.58 7.20 11.97
N ARG A 44 9.79 5.92 11.72
CA ARG A 44 10.59 5.47 10.58
C ARG A 44 9.84 5.75 9.28
N HIS A 45 10.53 6.37 8.34
CA HIS A 45 10.08 6.52 6.97
C HIS A 45 10.87 5.55 6.06
N PRO A 46 10.22 4.98 5.02
CA PRO A 46 10.97 4.26 4.00
C PRO A 46 11.91 5.23 3.28
N ALA A 47 13.02 4.71 2.75
CA ALA A 47 13.91 5.48 1.89
C ALA A 47 13.24 5.75 0.52
N GLU A 48 12.42 4.80 0.06
CA GLU A 48 11.66 4.89 -1.19
C GLU A 48 10.25 4.32 -1.01
N GLU A 49 9.25 5.02 -1.53
CA GLU A 49 7.87 4.55 -1.59
C GLU A 49 7.30 4.71 -3.01
N ARG A 50 6.45 3.78 -3.45
CA ARG A 50 5.74 3.85 -4.73
C ARG A 50 4.30 3.38 -4.58
N GLU A 51 3.39 4.07 -5.26
CA GLU A 51 2.03 3.60 -5.53
C GLU A 51 1.86 3.47 -7.05
N ILE A 52 1.65 2.25 -7.53
CA ILE A 52 1.38 1.95 -8.94
C ILE A 52 -0.06 1.47 -9.07
N ARG A 53 -0.84 2.11 -9.94
CA ARG A 53 -2.23 1.72 -10.20
C ARG A 53 -2.32 0.93 -11.49
N ILE A 54 -2.33 -0.39 -11.37
CA ILE A 54 -2.35 -1.32 -12.51
C ILE A 54 -3.78 -1.41 -13.03
N LYS A 55 -4.08 -0.82 -14.19
CA LYS A 55 -5.43 -0.88 -14.75
C LYS A 55 -5.73 -2.28 -15.27
N ILE A 56 -6.97 -2.72 -15.08
CA ILE A 56 -7.51 -3.92 -15.74
C ILE A 56 -8.27 -3.43 -16.98
N THR A 57 -7.90 -3.94 -18.15
CA THR A 57 -8.44 -3.53 -19.46
C THR A 57 -8.81 -4.74 -20.29
N GLY A 58 -9.77 -4.62 -21.21
CA GLY A 58 -10.11 -5.71 -22.13
C GLY A 58 -10.87 -6.89 -21.51
N THR A 59 -11.46 -6.72 -20.32
CA THR A 59 -12.40 -7.67 -19.71
C THR A 59 -13.58 -6.92 -19.11
N ASP A 60 -14.78 -7.51 -19.23
CA ASP A 60 -16.01 -6.97 -18.64
C ASP A 60 -16.14 -7.38 -17.16
N ASP A 61 -15.55 -8.52 -16.76
CA ASP A 61 -15.54 -8.99 -15.37
C ASP A 61 -14.18 -8.73 -14.69
N VAL A 62 -14.00 -7.46 -14.34
CA VAL A 62 -12.83 -6.96 -13.63
C VAL A 62 -12.63 -7.64 -12.28
N THR A 63 -13.73 -7.96 -11.58
CA THR A 63 -13.67 -8.52 -10.22
C THR A 63 -13.20 -9.96 -10.24
N ALA A 64 -13.76 -10.80 -11.13
CA ALA A 64 -13.30 -12.17 -11.28
C ALA A 64 -11.83 -12.20 -11.74
N TYR A 65 -11.49 -11.39 -12.74
CA TYR A 65 -10.12 -11.31 -13.23
C TYR A 65 -9.12 -10.89 -12.15
N GLY A 66 -9.42 -9.84 -11.38
CA GLY A 66 -8.56 -9.39 -10.29
C GLY A 66 -8.35 -10.44 -9.19
N ARG A 67 -9.37 -11.27 -8.90
CA ARG A 67 -9.25 -12.39 -7.96
C ARG A 67 -8.32 -13.47 -8.48
N ASP A 68 -8.44 -13.82 -9.76
CA ASP A 68 -7.57 -14.80 -10.41
C ASP A 68 -6.12 -14.32 -10.44
N VAL A 69 -5.89 -13.02 -10.72
CA VAL A 69 -4.57 -12.39 -10.63
C VAL A 69 -4.01 -12.50 -9.22
N LEU A 70 -4.76 -12.14 -8.17
CA LEU A 70 -4.28 -12.25 -6.78
C LEU A 70 -3.94 -13.70 -6.40
N ALA A 71 -4.81 -14.66 -6.74
CA ALA A 71 -4.59 -16.07 -6.42
C ALA A 71 -3.32 -16.62 -7.09
N ALA A 72 -3.14 -16.33 -8.37
CA ALA A 72 -1.96 -16.72 -9.12
C ALA A 72 -0.70 -15.98 -8.65
N PHE A 73 -0.79 -14.69 -8.32
CA PHE A 73 0.30 -13.90 -7.75
C PHE A 73 0.77 -14.49 -6.41
N GLU A 74 -0.16 -14.84 -5.52
CA GLU A 74 0.15 -15.50 -4.25
C GLU A 74 0.82 -16.87 -4.46
N GLN A 75 0.28 -17.69 -5.37
CA GLN A 75 0.84 -19.00 -5.66
C GLN A 75 2.25 -18.90 -6.25
N ARG A 76 2.46 -18.00 -7.22
CA ARG A 76 3.79 -17.78 -7.83
C ARG A 76 4.80 -17.26 -6.80
N ALA A 77 4.37 -16.42 -5.85
CA ALA A 77 5.22 -15.97 -4.77
C ALA A 77 5.64 -17.14 -3.84
N LYS A 78 4.69 -18.03 -3.51
CA LYS A 78 4.97 -19.27 -2.76
C LYS A 78 5.95 -20.17 -3.49
N ASP A 79 5.76 -20.37 -4.79
CA ASP A 79 6.63 -21.22 -5.62
C ASP A 79 8.06 -20.68 -5.69
N ARG A 80 8.24 -19.35 -5.60
CA ARG A 80 9.55 -18.68 -5.49
C ARG A 80 10.11 -18.63 -4.07
N GLY A 81 9.38 -19.12 -3.06
CA GLY A 81 9.79 -19.06 -1.66
C GLY A 81 9.78 -17.65 -1.06
N LEU A 82 9.02 -16.71 -1.65
CA LEU A 82 8.90 -15.35 -1.11
C LEU A 82 8.02 -15.36 0.15
N PRO A 83 8.45 -14.73 1.26
CA PRO A 83 7.63 -14.63 2.45
C PRO A 83 6.37 -13.80 2.20
N ILE A 84 5.22 -14.33 2.60
CA ILE A 84 3.91 -13.68 2.48
C ILE A 84 3.42 -13.34 3.90
N ALA A 85 3.02 -12.10 4.13
CA ALA A 85 2.45 -11.70 5.41
C ALA A 85 1.07 -12.36 5.61
N SER A 86 0.87 -12.97 6.77
CA SER A 86 -0.37 -13.65 7.14
C SER A 86 -0.77 -13.31 8.58
N PRO A 87 -2.06 -13.10 8.87
CA PRO A 87 -3.17 -13.08 7.91
C PRO A 87 -3.17 -11.81 7.04
N SER A 88 -3.66 -11.93 5.81
CA SER A 88 -3.91 -10.78 4.92
C SER A 88 -5.38 -10.74 4.54
N TYR A 89 -6.03 -9.58 4.73
CA TYR A 89 -7.47 -9.39 4.49
C TYR A 89 -7.76 -8.40 3.35
N GLU A 90 -6.73 -7.78 2.78
CA GLU A 90 -6.89 -6.68 1.81
C GLU A 90 -6.25 -7.00 0.45
N GLY A 91 -5.49 -8.09 0.35
CA GLY A 91 -4.73 -8.45 -0.85
C GLY A 91 -3.60 -9.42 -0.51
N VAL A 92 -2.50 -9.37 -1.27
CA VAL A 92 -1.31 -10.20 -1.04
C VAL A 92 -0.13 -9.30 -0.71
N ARG A 93 0.40 -9.41 0.51
CA ARG A 93 1.57 -8.66 0.97
C ARG A 93 2.80 -9.55 0.98
N LEU A 94 3.79 -9.21 0.17
CA LEU A 94 5.09 -9.85 0.10
C LEU A 94 6.11 -9.08 0.94
N ILE A 95 6.96 -9.81 1.67
CA ILE A 95 8.01 -9.24 2.52
C ILE A 95 9.37 -9.52 1.87
N PHE A 96 10.17 -8.47 1.73
CA PHE A 96 11.52 -8.52 1.17
C PHE A 96 12.54 -8.09 2.24
N PRO A 97 13.82 -8.47 2.09
CA PRO A 97 14.88 -7.88 2.90
C PRO A 97 14.94 -6.37 2.67
N GLY A 98 14.57 -5.59 3.69
CA GLY A 98 14.58 -4.13 3.63
C GLY A 98 13.42 -3.51 2.84
N GLY A 99 12.26 -4.17 2.78
CA GLY A 99 11.06 -3.59 2.17
C GLY A 99 9.87 -4.53 2.09
N TRP A 100 8.79 -4.07 1.45
CA TRP A 100 7.59 -4.88 1.23
C TRP A 100 6.83 -4.41 -0.02
N ALA A 101 5.96 -5.27 -0.53
CA ALA A 101 4.98 -4.93 -1.56
C ALA A 101 3.58 -5.45 -1.19
N LEU A 102 2.54 -4.67 -1.44
CA LEU A 102 1.13 -5.07 -1.30
C LEU A 102 0.42 -4.88 -2.62
N LEU A 103 -0.04 -5.97 -3.21
CA LEU A 103 -0.97 -5.94 -4.33
C LEU A 103 -2.38 -6.18 -3.81
N ARG A 104 -3.32 -5.30 -4.14
CA ARG A 104 -4.74 -5.40 -3.76
C ARG A 104 -5.65 -5.11 -4.93
N MET A 105 -6.91 -5.51 -4.83
CA MET A 105 -7.96 -5.07 -5.75
C MET A 105 -8.54 -3.74 -5.25
N SER A 106 -8.79 -2.81 -6.16
CA SER A 106 -9.59 -1.64 -5.84
C SER A 106 -11.06 -2.03 -5.65
N LEU A 107 -11.73 -1.40 -4.70
CA LEU A 107 -13.17 -1.58 -4.42
C LEU A 107 -14.06 -0.72 -5.33
N HIS A 108 -13.49 0.32 -5.95
CA HIS A 108 -14.25 1.35 -6.66
C HIS A 108 -13.87 1.45 -8.14
N ASP A 109 -12.58 1.27 -8.44
CA ASP A 109 -12.03 1.47 -9.77
C ASP A 109 -11.60 0.13 -10.39
N PRO A 110 -11.58 0.00 -11.73
CA PRO A 110 -11.10 -1.20 -12.39
C PRO A 110 -9.56 -1.26 -12.45
N ASN A 111 -8.93 -1.28 -11.27
CA ASN A 111 -7.49 -1.36 -11.13
C ASN A 111 -7.06 -2.17 -9.90
N MET A 112 -5.79 -2.53 -9.88
CA MET A 112 -5.13 -3.18 -8.76
C MET A 112 -4.01 -2.28 -8.25
N PRO A 113 -4.22 -1.59 -7.11
CA PRO A 113 -3.17 -0.81 -6.48
C PRO A 113 -2.03 -1.71 -5.98
N LEU A 114 -0.82 -1.34 -6.33
CA LEU A 114 0.44 -1.90 -5.85
C LEU A 114 1.17 -0.84 -5.03
N ASN A 115 1.35 -1.10 -3.74
CA ASN A 115 2.16 -0.27 -2.86
C ASN A 115 3.51 -0.96 -2.62
N ILE A 116 4.61 -0.21 -2.72
CA ILE A 116 5.98 -0.68 -2.46
C ILE A 116 6.64 0.29 -1.48
N GLU A 117 7.33 -0.25 -0.49
CA GLU A 117 8.25 0.50 0.36
C GLU A 117 9.59 -0.22 0.41
N ALA A 118 10.67 0.55 0.42
CA ALA A 118 12.03 0.06 0.59
C ALA A 118 12.84 0.95 1.53
N ASP A 119 13.76 0.32 2.26
CA ASP A 119 14.58 0.92 3.29
C ASP A 119 15.91 1.49 2.76
N ALA A 120 16.20 1.30 1.48
CA ALA A 120 17.42 1.76 0.82
C ALA A 120 17.16 2.21 -0.62
N ALA A 121 18.01 3.11 -1.12
CA ALA A 121 17.95 3.60 -2.50
C ALA A 121 18.11 2.44 -3.51
N GLY A 122 17.26 2.43 -4.54
CA GLY A 122 17.15 1.37 -5.53
C GLY A 122 16.44 0.11 -5.03
N GLY A 123 16.05 0.04 -3.76
CA GLY A 123 15.32 -1.10 -3.20
C GLY A 123 13.93 -1.24 -3.80
N ALA A 124 13.25 -0.12 -4.08
CA ALA A 124 11.95 -0.16 -4.72
C ALA A 124 12.03 -0.75 -6.14
N ASP A 125 13.09 -0.47 -6.91
CA ASP A 125 13.30 -1.04 -8.25
C ASP A 125 13.50 -2.56 -8.19
N VAL A 126 14.22 -3.06 -7.18
CA VAL A 126 14.43 -4.50 -6.99
C VAL A 126 13.10 -5.21 -6.71
N ILE A 127 12.31 -4.66 -5.78
CA ILE A 127 11.00 -5.21 -5.44
C ILE A 127 10.07 -5.16 -6.65
N GLU A 128 10.02 -4.03 -7.34
CA GLU A 128 9.15 -3.80 -8.49
C GLU A 128 9.42 -4.78 -9.63
N ARG A 129 10.69 -5.08 -9.94
CA ARG A 129 11.05 -6.11 -10.94
C ARG A 129 10.55 -7.50 -10.57
N GLU A 130 10.65 -7.89 -9.30
CA GLU A 130 10.10 -9.16 -8.82
C GLU A 130 8.57 -9.19 -8.95
N ILE A 131 7.89 -8.11 -8.57
CA ILE A 131 6.43 -8.01 -8.73
C ILE A 131 6.03 -8.10 -10.20
N ARG A 132 6.75 -7.40 -11.09
CA ARG A 132 6.50 -7.44 -12.54
C ARG A 132 6.65 -8.85 -13.10
N ALA A 133 7.65 -9.60 -12.64
CA ALA A 133 7.85 -10.98 -13.04
C ALA A 133 6.71 -11.91 -12.55
N LEU A 134 6.20 -11.68 -11.34
CA LEU A 134 5.05 -12.43 -10.80
C LEU A 134 3.75 -12.12 -11.56
N LEU A 135 3.60 -10.92 -12.10
CA LEU A 135 2.44 -10.48 -12.89
C LEU A 135 2.57 -10.73 -14.40
N ALA A 136 3.66 -11.33 -14.87
CA ALA A 136 3.85 -11.61 -16.28
C ALA A 136 2.79 -12.60 -16.82
N GLY A 137 2.36 -12.39 -18.07
CA GLY A 137 1.40 -13.26 -18.78
C GLY A 137 -0.08 -12.96 -18.49
N PHE A 138 -0.38 -11.86 -17.78
CA PHE A 138 -1.74 -11.35 -17.63
C PHE A 138 -2.03 -10.29 -18.70
N ASP A 139 -2.75 -10.67 -19.75
CA ASP A 139 -2.96 -9.83 -20.93
C ASP A 139 -3.85 -8.60 -20.70
N ALA A 140 -4.67 -8.63 -19.66
CA ALA A 140 -5.58 -7.54 -19.32
C ALA A 140 -4.98 -6.56 -18.28
N LEU A 141 -3.77 -6.79 -17.77
CA LEU A 141 -3.09 -5.85 -16.86
C LEU A 141 -2.26 -4.83 -17.65
N ASP A 142 -2.54 -3.55 -17.44
CA ASP A 142 -1.70 -2.46 -17.91
C ASP A 142 -0.49 -2.27 -16.98
N LEU A 143 0.63 -2.91 -17.35
CA LEU A 143 1.90 -2.83 -16.63
C LEU A 143 2.78 -1.64 -17.06
N SER A 144 2.25 -0.68 -17.83
CA SER A 144 3.02 0.49 -18.30
C SER A 144 3.41 1.46 -17.17
N GLY A 145 2.71 1.39 -16.03
CA GLY A 145 3.04 2.17 -14.83
C GLY A 145 4.26 1.67 -14.05
N PHE A 146 4.87 0.56 -14.48
CA PHE A 146 6.12 0.07 -13.88
C PHE A 146 7.32 0.87 -14.40
N HIS A 147 8.24 1.22 -13.51
CA HIS A 147 9.46 1.99 -13.73
C HIS A 147 10.67 1.11 -14.08
N ALA A 148 10.67 -0.16 -13.65
CA ALA A 148 11.82 -1.07 -13.71
C ALA A 148 11.48 -2.48 -14.21
#